data_AF-A0A497CW29-F1
#
_entry.id   AF-A0A497CW29-F1
#
_cell.length_a   1.000
_cell.length_b   1.000
_cell.length_c   1.000
_cell.angle_alpha   90.00
_cell.angle_beta   90.00
_cell.angle_gamma   90.00
#
_symmetry.space_group_name_H-M   'P 1'
#
loop_
_entity.id
_entity.type
_entity.pdbx_description
1 polymer ?
#
loop_
_entity_poly.entity_id
_entity_poly.type
_entity_poly.pdbx_seq_one_letter_code
_entity_poly.pdbx_strand_id
1 'polypeptide(L)'
;MKTSDYIQYRIDRFPKGYIFTYMDFITEVKKKEAIIKSLNRMAASGRISKLSKGKYYKSVINEFGNMPPDQYQVVKDLLEKDGKLIGYLTGYSVYNQLGLTTQVSNSIQIGRNEIRPALQRGMYRILFIKQKNTITNENIPLLQILDAIKYIRKIPDTTVDASCTRLMAIIKILPLENQTLLVKLVLKYTPAARALLGALLEDSSIAVDTDILKKTLNPITTYKLLGVDKVLPNAANWNIRL
;
A
#
# COMPACT_ATOMS: atom_id res chain seq x y z
N MET A 1 -12.53 -36.63 16.79
CA MET A 1 -12.19 -36.30 15.38
C MET A 1 -10.69 -36.49 15.15
N LYS A 2 -10.24 -37.15 14.07
CA LYS A 2 -8.79 -37.29 13.80
C LYS A 2 -8.18 -35.92 13.47
N THR A 3 -6.89 -35.74 13.74
CA THR A 3 -6.20 -34.45 13.53
C THR A 3 -6.26 -34.01 12.06
N SER A 4 -6.23 -34.93 11.10
CA SER A 4 -6.36 -34.60 9.68
C SER A 4 -7.77 -34.14 9.28
N ASP A 5 -8.82 -34.74 9.83
CA ASP A 5 -10.21 -34.35 9.55
C ASP A 5 -10.50 -32.95 10.12
N TYR A 6 -9.95 -32.65 11.31
CA TYR A 6 -10.02 -31.31 11.90
C TYR A 6 -9.36 -30.25 11.02
N ILE A 7 -8.14 -30.52 10.53
CA ILE A 7 -7.40 -29.61 9.68
C ILE A 7 -8.17 -29.35 8.38
N GLN A 8 -8.68 -30.41 7.74
CA GLN A 8 -9.47 -30.28 6.51
C GLN A 8 -10.73 -29.43 6.74
N TYR A 9 -11.50 -29.74 7.77
CA TYR A 9 -12.72 -29.00 8.14
C TYR A 9 -12.47 -27.51 8.39
N ARG A 10 -11.37 -27.16 9.06
CA ARG A 10 -10.99 -25.76 9.29
C ARG A 10 -10.57 -25.07 7.99
N ILE A 11 -9.78 -25.74 7.14
CA ILE A 11 -9.35 -25.20 5.83
C ILE A 11 -10.55 -24.94 4.91
N ASP A 12 -11.53 -25.82 4.89
CA ASP A 12 -12.68 -25.71 3.98
C ASP A 12 -13.55 -24.48 4.26
N ARG A 13 -13.51 -23.98 5.49
CA ARG A 13 -14.18 -22.76 5.93
C ARG A 13 -13.40 -21.49 5.70
N PHE A 14 -12.10 -21.59 5.41
CA PHE A 14 -11.33 -20.40 5.09
C PHE A 14 -11.76 -19.85 3.72
N PRO A 15 -11.86 -18.51 3.60
CA PRO A 15 -12.06 -17.87 2.31
C PRO A 15 -10.96 -18.29 1.32
N LYS A 16 -11.32 -18.33 0.04
CA LYS A 16 -10.34 -18.49 -1.04
C LYS A 16 -9.27 -17.39 -0.96
N GLY A 17 -8.00 -17.73 -1.15
CA GLY A 17 -6.88 -16.78 -1.04
C GLY A 17 -6.49 -16.38 0.39
N TYR A 18 -7.19 -16.83 1.43
CA TYR A 18 -6.81 -16.58 2.82
C TYR A 18 -5.50 -17.30 3.16
N ILE A 19 -4.58 -16.57 3.79
CA ILE A 19 -3.30 -17.13 4.24
C ILE A 19 -3.40 -17.55 5.69
N PHE A 20 -3.09 -18.82 5.92
CA PHE A 20 -3.10 -19.45 7.23
C PHE A 20 -1.77 -20.15 7.52
N THR A 21 -1.55 -20.40 8.79
CA THR A 21 -0.36 -21.01 9.37
C THR A 21 -0.75 -22.18 10.28
N TYR A 22 0.23 -22.86 10.85
CA TYR A 22 -0.05 -23.92 11.83
C TYR A 22 -0.74 -23.38 13.10
N MET A 23 -0.56 -22.10 13.44
CA MET A 23 -1.14 -21.48 14.63
C MET A 23 -2.67 -21.45 14.56
N ASP A 24 -3.25 -21.34 13.37
CA ASP A 24 -4.70 -21.31 13.14
C ASP A 24 -5.40 -22.63 13.50
N PHE A 25 -4.62 -23.70 13.73
CA PHE A 25 -5.09 -25.04 14.08
C PHE A 25 -4.63 -25.49 15.47
N ILE A 26 -3.89 -24.65 16.21
CA ILE A 26 -3.48 -24.99 17.57
C ILE A 26 -4.71 -24.90 18.47
N THR A 27 -5.13 -26.06 18.96
CA THR A 27 -5.85 -26.19 20.22
C THR A 27 -4.85 -26.46 21.34
N GLU A 28 -5.26 -26.32 22.60
CA GLU A 28 -4.44 -26.27 23.84
C GLU A 28 -3.35 -27.35 24.03
N VAL A 29 -3.16 -28.34 23.14
CA VAL A 29 -2.21 -29.46 23.33
C VAL A 29 -1.35 -29.82 22.09
N LYS A 30 -0.05 -29.55 22.20
CA LYS A 30 1.16 -30.31 21.77
C LYS A 30 1.19 -31.11 20.44
N LYS A 31 0.46 -30.76 19.38
CA LYS A 31 0.57 -31.43 18.05
C LYS A 31 1.10 -30.56 16.90
N LYS A 32 1.96 -29.59 17.21
CA LYS A 32 2.56 -28.65 16.23
C LYS A 32 3.20 -29.39 15.03
N GLU A 33 4.04 -30.38 15.28
CA GLU A 33 4.74 -31.11 14.23
C GLU A 33 3.79 -31.91 13.33
N ALA A 34 2.77 -32.54 13.93
CA ALA A 34 1.77 -33.29 13.19
C ALA A 34 0.93 -32.37 12.27
N ILE A 35 0.56 -31.17 12.74
CA ILE A 35 -0.12 -30.16 11.93
C ILE A 35 0.77 -29.73 10.77
N ILE A 36 2.03 -29.38 11.03
CA ILE A 36 2.99 -28.95 10.00
C ILE A 36 3.19 -30.05 8.95
N LYS A 37 3.34 -31.31 9.37
CA LYS A 37 3.51 -32.46 8.45
C LYS A 37 2.25 -32.68 7.61
N SER A 38 1.07 -32.56 8.20
CA SER A 38 -0.21 -32.66 7.46
C SER A 38 -0.36 -31.54 6.43
N LEU A 39 -0.05 -30.29 6.80
CA LEU A 39 -0.10 -29.15 5.88
C LEU A 39 0.89 -29.30 4.72
N ASN A 40 2.13 -29.72 4.98
CA ASN A 40 3.10 -29.98 3.92
C ASN A 40 2.62 -31.10 2.97
N ARG A 41 2.00 -32.16 3.49
CA ARG A 41 1.43 -33.24 2.66
C ARG A 41 0.26 -32.76 1.80
N MET A 42 -0.63 -31.91 2.34
CA MET A 42 -1.73 -31.32 1.57
C MET A 42 -1.23 -30.35 0.51
N ALA A 43 -0.13 -29.64 0.78
CA ALA A 43 0.52 -28.78 -0.21
C ALA A 43 1.15 -29.62 -1.34
N ALA A 44 1.84 -30.72 -0.99
CA ALA A 44 2.40 -31.64 -1.98
C ALA A 44 1.34 -32.32 -2.85
N SER A 45 0.14 -32.57 -2.30
CA SER A 45 -0.99 -33.12 -3.05
C SER A 45 -1.80 -32.07 -3.82
N GLY A 46 -1.38 -30.81 -3.85
CA GLY A 46 -2.06 -29.73 -4.58
C GLY A 46 -3.39 -29.25 -3.98
N ARG A 47 -3.79 -29.73 -2.78
CA ARG A 47 -5.05 -29.30 -2.13
C ARG A 47 -4.97 -27.88 -1.58
N ILE A 48 -3.78 -27.45 -1.20
CA ILE A 48 -3.45 -26.09 -0.76
C ILE A 48 -2.14 -25.68 -1.43
N SER A 49 -1.85 -24.38 -1.51
CA SER A 49 -0.57 -23.89 -2.00
C SER A 49 0.28 -23.30 -0.90
N LYS A 50 1.60 -23.39 -1.07
CA LYS A 50 2.59 -22.88 -0.12
C LYS A 50 3.10 -21.53 -0.62
N LEU A 51 2.97 -20.49 0.20
CA LEU A 51 3.46 -19.15 -0.11
C LEU A 51 4.92 -18.97 0.33
N SER A 52 5.22 -19.39 1.55
CA SER A 52 6.57 -19.34 2.14
C SER A 52 6.68 -20.37 3.26
N LYS A 53 7.84 -20.48 3.92
CA LYS A 53 8.02 -21.38 5.07
C LYS A 53 6.95 -21.09 6.13
N GLY A 54 6.10 -22.10 6.41
CA GLY A 54 5.04 -22.02 7.41
C GLY A 54 3.76 -21.29 7.02
N LYS A 55 3.64 -20.80 5.77
CA LYS A 55 2.44 -20.07 5.27
C LYS A 55 1.82 -20.78 4.08
N TYR A 56 0.51 -21.02 4.17
CA TYR A 56 -0.27 -21.74 3.17
C TYR A 56 -1.53 -20.96 2.81
N TYR A 57 -2.11 -21.22 1.64
CA TYR A 57 -3.36 -20.61 1.22
C TYR A 57 -4.17 -21.56 0.32
N LYS A 58 -5.48 -21.29 0.23
CA LYS A 58 -6.38 -21.99 -0.69
C LYS A 58 -6.33 -21.30 -2.06
N SER A 59 -5.64 -21.92 -3.03
CA SER A 59 -5.55 -21.37 -4.39
C SER A 59 -6.90 -21.34 -5.07
N VAL A 60 -7.09 -20.32 -5.89
CA VAL A 60 -8.18 -20.27 -6.86
C VAL A 60 -7.58 -20.68 -8.19
N ILE A 61 -8.05 -21.78 -8.77
CA ILE A 61 -7.66 -22.17 -10.12
C ILE A 61 -8.61 -21.46 -11.07
N ASN A 62 -8.07 -20.67 -12.00
CA ASN A 62 -8.78 -20.17 -13.17
C ASN A 62 -8.17 -20.79 -14.44
N GLU A 63 -8.66 -20.39 -15.61
CA GLU A 63 -8.17 -20.84 -16.92
C GLU A 63 -6.67 -20.56 -17.13
N PHE A 64 -6.10 -19.64 -16.35
CA PHE A 64 -4.69 -19.25 -16.38
C PHE A 64 -3.86 -19.93 -15.27
N GLY A 65 -4.44 -20.89 -14.55
CA GLY A 65 -3.78 -21.67 -13.50
C GLY A 65 -4.06 -21.15 -12.09
N ASN A 66 -3.09 -21.35 -11.18
CA ASN A 66 -3.23 -20.99 -9.78
C ASN A 66 -3.10 -19.47 -9.57
N MET A 67 -4.18 -18.83 -9.16
CA MET A 67 -4.18 -17.42 -8.78
C MET A 67 -3.48 -17.24 -7.42
N PRO A 68 -2.49 -16.32 -7.32
CA PRO A 68 -1.87 -15.99 -6.06
C PRO A 68 -2.88 -15.33 -5.11
N PRO A 69 -2.64 -15.39 -3.79
CA PRO A 69 -3.49 -14.71 -2.83
C PRO A 69 -3.36 -13.20 -2.98
N ASP A 70 -4.39 -12.47 -2.55
CA ASP A 70 -4.41 -11.01 -2.55
C ASP A 70 -3.19 -10.43 -1.79
N GLN A 71 -2.65 -9.30 -2.28
CA GLN A 71 -1.44 -8.70 -1.69
C GLN A 71 -1.62 -8.37 -0.21
N TYR A 72 -2.79 -7.90 0.21
CA TYR A 72 -3.06 -7.62 1.61
C TYR A 72 -2.97 -8.89 2.45
N GLN A 73 -3.49 -10.02 1.96
CA GLN A 73 -3.33 -11.31 2.64
C GLN A 73 -1.86 -11.72 2.74
N VAL A 74 -1.08 -11.52 1.68
CA VAL A 74 0.36 -11.86 1.64
C VAL A 74 1.13 -11.19 2.76
N VAL A 75 0.76 -9.97 3.13
CA VAL A 75 1.47 -9.17 4.15
C VAL A 75 0.62 -8.83 5.36
N LYS A 76 -0.51 -9.50 5.60
CA LYS A 76 -1.42 -9.16 6.69
C LYS A 76 -0.73 -9.07 8.06
N ASP A 77 0.18 -10.01 8.35
CA ASP A 77 1.00 -10.03 9.57
C ASP A 77 1.99 -8.86 9.71
N LEU A 78 2.18 -8.08 8.64
CA LEU A 78 3.01 -6.88 8.62
C LEU A 78 2.16 -5.59 8.68
N LEU A 79 0.86 -5.69 8.37
CA LEU A 79 -0.10 -4.59 8.40
C LEU A 79 -0.87 -4.55 9.73
N GLU A 80 -1.06 -5.71 10.36
CA GLU A 80 -1.81 -5.86 11.60
C GLU A 80 -1.03 -6.68 12.62
N LYS A 81 -1.10 -6.26 13.88
CA LYS A 81 -0.57 -7.00 15.03
C LYS A 81 -1.57 -6.90 16.17
N ASP A 82 -1.98 -8.04 16.72
CA ASP A 82 -2.93 -8.13 17.83
C ASP A 82 -4.24 -7.36 17.58
N GLY A 83 -4.74 -7.42 16.34
CA GLY A 83 -5.95 -6.70 15.90
C GLY A 83 -5.76 -5.19 15.69
N LYS A 84 -4.57 -4.65 15.93
CA LYS A 84 -4.24 -3.24 15.69
C LYS A 84 -3.54 -3.06 14.36
N LEU A 85 -3.98 -2.05 13.61
CA LEU A 85 -3.32 -1.62 12.39
C LEU A 85 -1.96 -0.98 12.73
N ILE A 86 -0.90 -1.51 12.15
CA ILE A 86 0.49 -1.06 12.33
C ILE A 86 1.09 -0.56 11.01
N GLY A 87 0.48 -0.87 9.87
CA GLY A 87 0.91 -0.41 8.54
C GLY A 87 -0.17 -0.56 7.48
N TYR A 88 0.09 -0.04 6.28
CA TYR A 88 -0.84 -0.06 5.15
C TYR A 88 -0.13 -0.28 3.82
N LEU A 89 -0.83 -0.80 2.82
CA LEU A 89 -0.30 -0.93 1.45
C LEU A 89 -0.18 0.45 0.80
N THR A 90 0.92 0.71 0.12
CA THR A 90 1.20 2.00 -0.54
C THR A 90 2.19 1.82 -1.69
N GLY A 91 2.52 2.92 -2.40
CA GLY A 91 3.49 2.90 -3.49
C GLY A 91 3.13 1.90 -4.60
N TYR A 92 4.08 1.04 -4.96
CA TYR A 92 3.90 0.03 -6.02
C TYR A 92 2.69 -0.89 -5.82
N SER A 93 2.22 -1.08 -4.58
CA SER A 93 1.04 -1.90 -4.28
C SER A 93 -0.28 -1.24 -4.68
N VAL A 94 -0.33 0.09 -4.81
CA VAL A 94 -1.59 0.83 -4.98
C VAL A 94 -1.59 1.75 -6.19
N TYR A 95 -0.46 1.99 -6.86
CA TYR A 95 -0.41 2.88 -8.02
C TYR A 95 -1.39 2.47 -9.13
N ASN A 96 -1.55 1.17 -9.38
CA ASN A 96 -2.52 0.70 -10.37
C ASN A 96 -3.97 0.95 -9.92
N GLN A 97 -4.28 0.74 -8.64
CA GLN A 97 -5.61 1.01 -8.07
C GLN A 97 -5.94 2.51 -8.10
N LEU A 98 -4.94 3.37 -7.91
CA LEU A 98 -5.06 4.82 -8.07
C LEU A 98 -5.15 5.25 -9.55
N GLY A 99 -4.96 4.35 -10.51
CA GLY A 99 -4.95 4.65 -11.94
C GLY A 99 -3.74 5.47 -12.38
N LEU A 100 -2.64 5.41 -11.63
CA LEU A 100 -1.38 6.11 -11.95
C LEU A 100 -0.51 5.34 -12.94
N THR A 101 -0.72 4.02 -13.03
CA THR A 101 -0.02 3.11 -13.95
C THR A 101 -0.90 1.89 -14.23
N THR A 102 -0.70 1.23 -15.36
CA THR A 102 -1.32 -0.08 -15.65
C THR A 102 -0.47 -1.25 -15.14
N GLN A 103 0.78 -0.99 -14.73
CA GLN A 103 1.70 -2.04 -14.31
C GLN A 103 1.34 -2.60 -12.92
N VAL A 104 1.33 -3.93 -12.85
CA VAL A 104 1.19 -4.68 -11.59
C VAL A 104 2.58 -5.15 -11.16
N SER A 105 3.06 -4.61 -10.03
CA SER A 105 4.39 -4.95 -9.52
C SER A 105 4.39 -6.20 -8.63
N ASN A 106 5.45 -7.01 -8.75
CA ASN A 106 5.78 -8.05 -7.76
C ASN A 106 6.45 -7.46 -6.50
N SER A 107 6.61 -6.13 -6.41
CA SER A 107 7.03 -5.46 -5.19
C SER A 107 5.82 -5.00 -4.39
N ILE A 108 5.72 -5.49 -3.15
CA ILE A 108 4.70 -5.02 -2.20
C ILE A 108 5.33 -3.94 -1.34
N GLN A 109 4.72 -2.76 -1.26
CA GLN A 109 5.27 -1.65 -0.49
C GLN A 109 4.33 -1.26 0.64
N ILE A 110 4.89 -1.11 1.85
CA ILE A 110 4.14 -0.92 3.10
C ILE A 110 4.56 0.38 3.76
N GLY A 111 3.59 1.23 4.08
CA GLY A 111 3.77 2.40 4.93
C GLY A 111 3.66 2.01 6.40
N ARG A 112 4.65 2.39 7.21
CA ARG A 112 4.71 2.06 8.64
C ARG A 112 5.43 3.15 9.45
N ASN A 113 5.11 3.29 10.73
CA ASN A 113 5.81 4.25 11.61
C ASN A 113 7.27 3.86 11.91
N GLU A 114 7.57 2.57 11.86
CA GLU A 114 8.89 2.01 12.13
C GLU A 114 9.71 1.79 10.86
N ILE A 115 11.03 1.92 10.96
CA ILE A 115 11.95 1.57 9.88
C ILE A 115 12.15 0.06 9.90
N ARG A 116 12.04 -0.58 8.73
CA ARG A 116 12.38 -1.99 8.54
C ARG A 116 13.17 -2.21 7.27
N PRO A 117 14.09 -3.20 7.26
CA PRO A 117 14.73 -3.64 6.03
C PRO A 117 13.72 -4.33 5.12
N ALA A 118 14.00 -4.31 3.82
CA ALA A 118 13.25 -5.08 2.84
C ALA A 118 13.33 -6.59 3.15
N LEU A 119 12.30 -7.35 2.76
CA LEU A 119 12.26 -8.80 2.94
C LEU A 119 11.64 -9.49 1.73
N GLN A 120 11.96 -10.76 1.51
CA GLN A 120 11.40 -11.57 0.43
C GLN A 120 10.33 -12.52 0.98
N ARG A 121 9.20 -12.64 0.26
CA ARG A 121 8.13 -13.61 0.59
C ARG A 121 7.59 -14.25 -0.68
N GLY A 122 8.07 -15.46 -0.97
CA GLY A 122 7.77 -16.13 -2.24
C GLY A 122 8.27 -15.29 -3.41
N MET A 123 7.40 -15.02 -4.38
CA MET A 123 7.70 -14.15 -5.52
C MET A 123 7.73 -12.65 -5.17
N TYR A 124 7.23 -12.25 -3.99
CA TYR A 124 7.08 -10.84 -3.65
C TYR A 124 8.30 -10.28 -2.92
N ARG A 125 8.77 -9.12 -3.39
CA ARG A 125 9.74 -8.29 -2.65
C ARG A 125 8.99 -7.26 -1.81
N ILE A 126 9.11 -7.33 -0.50
CA ILE A 126 8.41 -6.44 0.43
C ILE A 126 9.32 -5.29 0.83
N LEU A 127 8.86 -4.07 0.57
CA LEU A 127 9.56 -2.80 0.82
C LEU A 127 8.80 -2.00 1.88
N PHE A 128 9.53 -1.21 2.68
CA PHE A 128 8.94 -0.39 3.73
C PHE A 128 9.23 1.09 3.49
N ILE A 129 8.23 1.94 3.72
CA ILE A 129 8.40 3.39 3.80
C ILE A 129 8.04 3.88 5.20
N LYS A 130 8.84 4.81 5.71
CA LYS A 130 8.58 5.45 6.99
C LYS A 130 7.46 6.46 6.85
N GLN A 131 6.34 6.20 7.53
CA GLN A 131 5.21 7.09 7.71
C GLN A 131 5.33 7.80 9.06
N LYS A 132 5.34 9.13 9.06
CA LYS A 132 5.45 9.93 10.29
C LYS A 132 4.09 10.29 10.88
N ASN A 133 3.01 10.17 10.10
CA ASN A 133 1.65 10.35 10.58
C ASN A 133 1.18 9.13 11.37
N THR A 134 0.24 9.35 12.29
CA THR A 134 -0.53 8.26 12.90
C THR A 134 -1.32 7.57 11.80
N ILE A 135 -1.32 6.25 11.77
CA ILE A 135 -2.00 5.46 10.73
C ILE A 135 -3.36 5.06 11.29
N THR A 136 -4.44 5.39 10.58
CA THR A 136 -5.81 4.98 10.92
C THR A 136 -6.54 4.54 9.64
N ASN A 137 -7.60 3.73 9.76
CA ASN A 137 -8.32 3.24 8.59
C ASN A 137 -8.87 4.37 7.72
N GLU A 138 -9.29 5.46 8.35
CA GLU A 138 -9.90 6.63 7.70
C GLU A 138 -8.84 7.43 6.92
N ASN A 139 -7.60 7.48 7.40
CA ASN A 139 -6.57 8.30 6.78
C ASN A 139 -5.67 7.56 5.78
N ILE A 140 -5.68 6.22 5.77
CA ILE A 140 -4.90 5.41 4.83
C ILE A 140 -5.07 5.86 3.37
N PRO A 141 -6.30 6.06 2.84
CA PRO A 141 -6.46 6.49 1.45
C PRO A 141 -5.76 7.82 1.17
N LEU A 142 -5.78 8.75 2.13
CA LEU A 142 -5.10 10.04 2.02
C LEU A 142 -3.58 9.88 2.09
N LEU A 143 -3.09 9.01 2.97
CA LEU A 143 -1.66 8.70 3.06
C LEU A 143 -1.15 8.06 1.76
N GLN A 144 -1.93 7.20 1.11
CA GLN A 144 -1.57 6.61 -0.19
C GLN A 144 -1.44 7.68 -1.29
N ILE A 145 -2.35 8.66 -1.32
CA ILE A 145 -2.27 9.81 -2.25
C ILE A 145 -1.00 10.63 -1.97
N LEU A 146 -0.71 10.93 -0.69
CA LEU A 146 0.48 11.69 -0.31
C LEU A 146 1.79 10.94 -0.61
N ASP A 147 1.80 9.62 -0.45
CA ASP A 147 2.92 8.77 -0.82
C ASP A 147 3.14 8.79 -2.34
N ALA A 148 2.08 8.75 -3.14
CA ALA A 148 2.15 8.90 -4.60
C ALA A 148 2.69 10.28 -5.00
N ILE A 149 2.25 11.36 -4.36
CA ILE A 149 2.78 12.73 -4.57
C ILE A 149 4.28 12.77 -4.23
N LYS A 150 4.69 12.22 -3.08
CA LYS A 150 6.08 12.20 -2.63
C LYS A 150 6.99 11.43 -3.59
N TYR A 151 6.50 10.33 -4.14
CA TYR A 151 7.25 9.43 -5.01
C TYR A 151 6.83 9.51 -6.47
N ILE A 152 6.25 10.63 -6.91
CA ILE A 152 5.69 10.78 -8.26
C ILE A 152 6.67 10.44 -9.38
N ARG A 153 7.96 10.75 -9.20
CA ARG A 153 9.05 10.44 -10.14
C ARG A 153 9.41 8.95 -10.23
N LYS A 154 8.92 8.13 -9.30
CA LYS A 154 9.21 6.69 -9.20
C LYS A 154 8.02 5.83 -9.61
N ILE A 155 6.91 6.44 -10.04
CA ILE A 155 5.78 5.69 -10.57
C ILE A 155 6.21 5.12 -11.93
N PRO A 156 6.09 3.80 -12.14
CA PRO A 156 6.52 3.18 -13.39
C PRO A 156 5.50 3.46 -14.50
N ASP A 157 5.99 3.47 -15.75
CA ASP A 157 5.14 3.51 -16.96
C ASP A 157 4.19 4.71 -17.06
N THR A 158 4.64 5.85 -16.56
CA THR A 158 3.87 7.08 -16.57
C THR A 158 4.81 8.27 -16.56
N THR A 159 4.28 9.42 -16.98
CA THR A 159 4.96 10.70 -16.89
C THR A 159 4.48 11.48 -15.67
N VAL A 160 5.26 12.47 -15.24
CA VAL A 160 4.90 13.28 -14.08
C VAL A 160 3.64 14.11 -14.37
N ASP A 161 3.48 14.62 -15.59
CA ASP A 161 2.30 15.35 -16.05
C ASP A 161 1.02 14.48 -16.06
N ALA A 162 1.09 13.25 -16.57
CA ALA A 162 -0.02 12.32 -16.52
C ALA A 162 -0.40 11.97 -15.06
N SER A 163 0.61 11.73 -14.22
CA SER A 163 0.42 11.46 -12.79
C SER A 163 -0.22 12.66 -12.07
N CYS A 164 0.24 13.88 -12.33
CA CYS A 164 -0.36 15.10 -11.78
C CYS A 164 -1.83 15.25 -12.20
N THR A 165 -2.14 15.08 -13.48
CA THR A 165 -3.51 15.10 -14.00
C THR A 165 -4.41 14.10 -13.27
N ARG A 166 -3.93 12.87 -13.11
CA ARG A 166 -4.67 11.82 -12.40
C ARG A 166 -4.87 12.16 -10.92
N LEU A 167 -3.82 12.63 -10.23
CA LEU A 167 -3.88 13.02 -8.82
C LEU A 167 -4.86 14.18 -8.60
N MET A 168 -4.89 15.18 -9.48
CA MET A 168 -5.89 16.26 -9.41
C MET A 168 -7.31 15.70 -9.51
N ALA A 169 -7.57 14.79 -10.45
CA ALA A 169 -8.89 14.18 -10.58
C ALA A 169 -9.31 13.41 -9.31
N ILE A 170 -8.38 12.71 -8.67
CA ILE A 170 -8.62 12.01 -7.40
C ILE A 170 -8.89 13.01 -6.28
N ILE A 171 -8.13 14.10 -6.18
CA ILE A 171 -8.29 15.08 -5.11
C ILE A 171 -9.63 15.84 -5.26
N LYS A 172 -10.04 16.18 -6.48
CA LYS A 172 -11.30 16.89 -6.75
C LYS A 172 -12.54 16.14 -6.30
N ILE A 173 -12.54 14.80 -6.38
CA ILE A 173 -13.67 13.97 -5.94
C ILE A 173 -13.70 13.75 -4.41
N LEU A 174 -12.66 14.14 -3.68
CA LEU A 174 -12.63 13.99 -2.22
C LEU A 174 -13.54 15.04 -1.56
N PRO A 175 -14.23 14.68 -0.46
CA PRO A 175 -14.91 15.65 0.39
C PRO A 175 -13.95 16.72 0.90
N LEU A 176 -14.45 17.94 1.12
CA LEU A 176 -13.66 19.08 1.61
C LEU A 176 -12.93 18.77 2.92
N GLU A 177 -13.54 17.98 3.80
CA GLU A 177 -12.92 17.51 5.05
C GLU A 177 -11.64 16.70 4.79
N ASN A 178 -11.68 15.80 3.81
CA ASN A 178 -10.55 14.97 3.42
C ASN A 178 -9.46 15.78 2.72
N GLN A 179 -9.83 16.77 1.92
CA GLN A 179 -8.87 17.70 1.31
C GLN A 179 -8.17 18.54 2.39
N THR A 180 -8.91 19.02 3.39
CA THR A 180 -8.35 19.73 4.56
C THR A 180 -7.44 18.81 5.39
N LEU A 181 -7.81 17.53 5.53
CA LEU A 181 -6.99 16.54 6.22
C LEU A 181 -5.69 16.24 5.44
N LEU A 182 -5.71 16.21 4.10
CA LEU A 182 -4.49 16.08 3.28
C LEU A 182 -3.48 17.20 3.58
N VAL A 183 -3.95 18.45 3.67
CA VAL A 183 -3.11 19.61 4.02
C VAL A 183 -2.45 19.41 5.40
N LYS A 184 -3.19 18.90 6.38
CA LYS A 184 -2.64 18.62 7.73
C LYS A 184 -1.62 17.47 7.70
N LEU A 185 -1.93 16.37 7.00
CA LEU A 185 -1.09 15.18 6.96
C LEU A 185 0.23 15.41 6.21
N VAL A 186 0.23 16.22 5.14
CA VAL A 186 1.43 16.52 4.34
C VAL A 186 2.48 17.31 5.11
N LEU A 187 2.10 17.99 6.21
CA LEU A 187 3.07 18.71 7.05
C LEU A 187 4.16 17.79 7.60
N LYS A 188 3.92 16.48 7.74
CA LYS A 188 4.95 15.51 8.15
C LYS A 188 5.77 14.93 6.98
N TYR A 189 5.47 15.32 5.74
CA TYR A 189 6.17 14.92 4.52
C TYR A 189 7.29 15.89 4.16
N THR A 190 8.02 15.57 3.08
CA THR A 190 9.12 16.38 2.57
C THR A 190 8.62 17.73 2.02
N PRO A 191 9.44 18.80 2.04
CA PRO A 191 9.06 20.10 1.46
C PRO A 191 8.59 20.00 0.00
N ALA A 192 9.25 19.17 -0.82
CA ALA A 192 8.84 18.94 -2.21
C ALA A 192 7.42 18.35 -2.33
N ALA A 193 7.01 17.45 -1.42
CA ALA A 193 5.66 16.89 -1.43
C ALA A 193 4.62 17.91 -0.98
N ARG A 194 4.95 18.78 -0.01
CA ARG A 194 4.10 19.89 0.41
C ARG A 194 3.90 20.90 -0.73
N ALA A 195 4.98 21.23 -1.44
CA ALA A 195 4.96 22.12 -2.59
C ALA A 195 4.08 21.55 -3.71
N LEU A 196 4.26 20.27 -4.06
CA LEU A 196 3.46 19.64 -5.10
C LEU A 196 1.99 19.50 -4.72
N LEU A 197 1.67 19.11 -3.48
CA LEU A 197 0.27 19.08 -3.03
C LEU A 197 -0.35 20.48 -3.07
N GLY A 198 0.39 21.50 -2.61
CA GLY A 198 -0.04 22.89 -2.69
C GLY A 198 -0.39 23.32 -4.11
N ALA A 199 0.49 23.02 -5.07
CA ALA A 199 0.25 23.31 -6.48
C ALA A 199 -0.97 22.57 -7.04
N LEU A 200 -1.18 21.30 -6.65
CA LEU A 200 -2.36 20.51 -7.03
C LEU A 200 -3.67 21.03 -6.43
N LEU A 201 -3.62 21.62 -5.22
CA LEU A 201 -4.78 22.15 -4.50
C LEU A 201 -5.12 23.60 -4.85
N GLU A 202 -4.15 24.41 -5.29
CA GLU A 202 -4.39 25.80 -5.70
C GLU A 202 -5.01 25.90 -7.12
N ASP A 203 -5.39 24.77 -7.73
CA ASP A 203 -6.29 24.79 -8.88
C ASP A 203 -7.64 25.42 -8.47
N SER A 204 -8.14 26.33 -9.30
CA SER A 204 -9.31 27.21 -9.08
C SER A 204 -10.62 26.51 -8.68
N SER A 205 -10.67 25.18 -8.72
CA SER A 205 -11.82 24.36 -8.36
C SER A 205 -11.80 23.84 -6.91
N ILE A 206 -10.74 24.09 -6.14
CA ILE A 206 -10.56 23.54 -4.79
C ILE A 206 -10.53 24.68 -3.75
N ALA A 207 -11.50 24.66 -2.84
CA ALA A 207 -11.72 25.72 -1.84
C ALA A 207 -10.88 25.57 -0.54
N VAL A 208 -9.73 24.89 -0.59
CA VAL A 208 -8.92 24.61 0.60
C VAL A 208 -7.81 25.64 0.76
N ASP A 209 -7.67 26.17 1.97
CA ASP A 209 -6.55 27.04 2.31
C ASP A 209 -5.22 26.27 2.29
N THR A 210 -4.33 26.70 1.41
CA THR A 210 -2.99 26.14 1.23
C THR A 210 -1.88 27.05 1.77
N ASP A 211 -2.20 28.20 2.35
CA ASP A 211 -1.22 29.18 2.83
C ASP A 211 -0.33 28.60 3.93
N ILE A 212 -0.88 27.72 4.76
CA ILE A 212 -0.11 27.00 5.77
C ILE A 212 1.03 26.19 5.13
N LEU A 213 0.83 25.62 3.95
CA LEU A 213 1.86 24.87 3.23
C LEU A 213 2.94 25.81 2.71
N LYS A 214 2.55 26.93 2.07
CA LYS A 214 3.50 27.95 1.56
C LYS A 214 4.42 28.46 2.66
N LYS A 215 3.87 28.77 3.84
CA LYS A 215 4.64 29.21 5.02
C LYS A 215 5.67 28.19 5.50
N THR A 216 5.51 26.90 5.20
CA THR A 216 6.47 25.86 5.59
C THR A 216 7.62 25.66 4.60
N LEU A 217 7.57 26.30 3.43
CA LEU A 217 8.56 26.15 2.37
C LEU A 217 9.64 27.22 2.49
N ASN A 218 10.88 26.85 2.16
CA ASN A 218 11.97 27.83 2.06
C ASN A 218 11.87 28.56 0.71
N PRO A 219 11.78 29.91 0.70
CA PRO A 219 11.63 30.70 -0.52
C PRO A 219 12.72 30.46 -1.59
N ILE A 220 13.93 30.08 -1.17
CA ILE A 220 15.08 29.92 -2.07
C ILE A 220 15.17 28.50 -2.64
N THR A 221 14.55 27.51 -1.97
CA THR A 221 14.65 26.11 -2.40
C THR A 221 13.77 25.86 -3.62
N THR A 222 14.36 25.28 -4.67
CA THR A 222 13.65 24.90 -5.89
C THR A 222 13.52 23.37 -6.01
N TYR A 223 12.39 22.91 -6.52
CA TYR A 223 12.08 21.49 -6.70
C TYR A 223 12.00 21.16 -8.19
N LYS A 224 12.91 20.31 -8.66
CA LYS A 224 12.97 19.90 -10.07
C LYS A 224 11.98 18.78 -10.38
N LEU A 225 10.93 19.11 -11.12
CA LEU A 225 9.90 18.17 -11.58
C LEU A 225 9.58 18.45 -13.06
N LEU A 226 10.18 17.65 -13.95
CA LEU A 226 10.00 17.76 -15.39
C LEU A 226 8.55 17.50 -15.80
N GLY A 227 7.97 18.38 -16.63
CA GLY A 227 6.63 18.22 -17.21
C GLY A 227 5.47 18.76 -16.37
N VAL A 228 5.71 19.14 -15.12
CA VAL A 228 4.66 19.67 -14.22
C VAL A 228 4.08 20.99 -14.73
N ASP A 229 4.92 21.82 -15.35
CA ASP A 229 4.58 23.11 -15.97
C ASP A 229 3.49 23.01 -17.05
N LYS A 230 3.37 21.85 -17.72
CA LYS A 230 2.31 21.60 -18.71
C LYS A 230 0.91 21.48 -18.10
N VAL A 231 0.85 21.13 -16.82
CA VAL A 231 -0.39 20.75 -16.13
C VAL A 231 -0.73 21.73 -15.00
N LEU A 232 0.28 22.26 -14.32
CA LEU A 232 0.15 23.16 -13.17
C LEU A 232 0.77 24.52 -13.52
N PRO A 233 -0.03 25.49 -14.02
CA PRO A 233 0.48 26.82 -14.36
C PRO A 233 0.98 27.59 -13.11
N ASN A 234 0.46 27.24 -11.94
CA ASN A 234 0.84 27.77 -10.63
C ASN A 234 2.11 27.10 -10.05
N ALA A 235 2.73 26.12 -10.71
CA ALA A 235 3.89 25.38 -10.18
C ALA A 235 5.05 26.30 -9.75
N ALA A 236 5.27 27.39 -10.50
CA ALA A 236 6.30 28.38 -10.18
C ALA A 236 6.08 29.07 -8.82
N ASN A 237 4.82 29.28 -8.42
CA ASN A 237 4.45 29.87 -7.12
C ASN A 237 4.80 28.94 -5.95
N TRP A 238 5.00 27.65 -6.23
CA TRP A 238 5.39 26.62 -5.27
C TRP A 238 6.87 26.25 -5.36
N ASN A 239 7.68 27.08 -6.01
CA ASN A 239 9.10 26.84 -6.30
C ASN A 239 9.37 25.55 -7.07
N ILE A 240 8.39 25.04 -7.82
CA ILE A 240 8.55 23.87 -8.69
C ILE A 240 8.99 24.37 -10.07
N ARG A 241 10.13 23.87 -10.54
CA ARG A 241 10.76 24.28 -11.80
C ARG A 241 11.29 23.05 -12.56
N LEU A 242 11.67 23.24 -13.83
CA LEU A 242 12.34 22.23 -14.65
C LEU A 242 13.78 21.97 -14.16
#